data_AF-A0A954ZLR0-F1
#
_entry.id   AF-A0A954ZLR0-F1
#
_cell.length_a   1.000
_cell.length_b   1.000
_cell.length_c   1.000
_cell.angle_alpha   90.00
_cell.angle_beta   90.00
_cell.angle_gamma   90.00
#
_symmetry.space_group_name_H-M   'P 1'
#
loop_
_entity.id
_entity.type
_entity.pdbx_description
1 polymer ?
#
loop_
_entity_poly.entity_id
_entity_poly.type
_entity_poly.pdbx_seq_one_letter_code
_entity_poly.pdbx_strand_id
1 'polypeptide(L)'
;MSGSLFGEVSRDAQDEAIVGAYENVGTTLDALPYTPEFEKLIEIVRETDADAEHRAVFHRLHNLRKAGKLPRMGRASSSPPVIDYEHEQLLVRLVADEVGSLGQRDQLPYTDGFDRVAGAFANQTGLNLSQHDLWRVIAKLAK
;
A
#
# COMPACT_ATOMS: atom_id res chain seq x y z
N MET A 1 32.52 -10.74 -26.01
CA MET A 1 33.02 -10.61 -24.63
C MET A 1 32.27 -9.48 -23.96
N SER A 2 31.26 -9.86 -23.17
CA SER A 2 30.68 -9.17 -22.01
C SER A 2 29.30 -9.78 -21.80
N GLY A 3 29.28 -10.97 -21.20
CA GLY A 3 28.07 -11.54 -20.65
C GLY A 3 27.77 -10.79 -19.36
N SER A 4 26.60 -10.15 -19.28
CA SER A 4 26.09 -9.69 -17.99
C SER A 4 25.69 -10.93 -17.20
N LEU A 5 26.45 -11.18 -16.15
CA LEU A 5 26.51 -12.39 -15.34
C LEU A 5 25.79 -12.15 -14.01
N PHE A 6 24.62 -11.52 -14.07
CA PHE A 6 23.73 -11.34 -12.93
C PHE A 6 22.40 -11.97 -13.30
N GLY A 7 22.13 -13.13 -12.72
CA GLY A 7 20.88 -13.85 -12.92
C GLY A 7 19.72 -12.96 -12.51
N GLU A 8 18.82 -12.71 -13.45
CA GLU A 8 17.53 -12.09 -13.18
C GLU A 8 16.85 -12.94 -12.09
N VAL A 9 16.58 -12.31 -10.94
CA VAL A 9 15.95 -13.02 -9.81
C VAL A 9 14.59 -13.49 -10.28
N SER A 10 14.33 -14.80 -10.12
CA SER A 10 13.06 -15.35 -10.59
C SER A 10 11.89 -14.70 -9.87
N ARG A 11 10.78 -14.52 -10.58
CA ARG A 11 9.54 -13.94 -10.02
C ARG A 11 9.01 -14.72 -8.81
N ASP A 12 9.22 -16.02 -8.77
CA ASP A 12 8.82 -16.86 -7.64
C ASP A 12 9.69 -16.58 -6.40
N ALA A 13 11.01 -16.42 -6.57
CA ALA A 13 11.90 -16.02 -5.48
C ALA A 13 11.56 -14.62 -4.93
N GLN A 14 11.19 -13.68 -5.80
CA GLN A 14 10.70 -12.36 -5.37
C GLN A 14 9.39 -12.47 -4.58
N ASP A 15 8.44 -13.30 -5.05
CA ASP A 15 7.18 -13.52 -4.35
C ASP A 15 7.40 -14.15 -2.97
N GLU A 16 8.29 -15.14 -2.87
CA GLU A 16 8.65 -15.79 -1.61
C GLU A 16 9.30 -14.79 -0.64
N ALA A 17 10.21 -13.95 -1.11
CA ALA A 17 10.81 -12.89 -0.31
C ALA A 17 9.78 -11.88 0.21
N ILE A 18 8.85 -11.43 -0.66
CA ILE A 18 7.77 -10.51 -0.28
C ILE A 18 6.82 -11.15 0.75
N VAL A 19 6.45 -12.42 0.56
CA VAL A 19 5.56 -13.13 1.50
C VAL A 19 6.25 -13.33 2.85
N GLY A 20 7.50 -13.80 2.86
CA GLY A 20 8.27 -14.00 4.09
C GLY A 20 8.50 -12.70 4.86
N ALA A 21 8.81 -11.61 4.16
CA ALA A 21 8.93 -10.29 4.76
C ALA A 21 7.60 -9.79 5.33
N TYR A 22 6.48 -10.03 4.63
CA TYR A 22 5.14 -9.70 5.11
C TYR A 22 4.75 -10.47 6.38
N GLU A 23 5.08 -11.76 6.45
CA GLU A 23 4.88 -12.57 7.66
C GLU A 23 5.72 -12.05 8.83
N ASN A 24 6.98 -11.69 8.56
CA ASN A 24 7.91 -11.19 9.58
C ASN A 24 7.40 -9.90 10.25
N VAL A 25 6.85 -8.97 9.48
CA VAL A 25 6.39 -7.67 10.01
C VAL A 25 5.04 -7.74 10.72
N GLY A 26 4.24 -8.80 10.50
CA GLY A 26 3.15 -9.14 11.42
C GLY A 26 1.85 -8.33 11.31
N THR A 27 1.68 -7.42 10.34
CA THR A 27 0.52 -6.50 10.25
C THR A 27 -0.42 -6.78 9.06
N THR A 28 -1.63 -6.23 9.07
CA THR A 28 -2.57 -6.39 7.96
C THR A 28 -2.17 -5.56 6.75
N LEU A 29 -2.46 -6.05 5.54
CA LEU A 29 -2.07 -5.36 4.31
C LEU A 29 -2.60 -3.92 4.24
N ASP A 30 -3.84 -3.68 4.69
CA ASP A 30 -4.43 -2.34 4.68
C ASP A 30 -3.77 -1.41 5.72
N ALA A 31 -3.08 -1.94 6.73
CA ALA A 31 -2.40 -1.19 7.78
C ALA A 31 -0.89 -1.02 7.55
N LEU A 32 -0.40 -1.42 6.39
CA LEU A 32 1.01 -1.50 6.09
C LEU A 32 1.59 -0.22 5.45
N PRO A 33 0.92 0.45 4.48
CA PRO A 33 1.52 1.62 3.83
C PRO A 33 1.88 2.75 4.80
N TYR A 34 2.99 3.42 4.52
CA TYR A 34 3.51 4.57 5.25
C TYR A 34 3.80 4.30 6.72
N THR A 35 4.21 3.09 7.07
CA THR A 35 4.61 2.72 8.44
C THR A 35 6.05 2.19 8.50
N PRO A 36 6.70 2.24 9.68
CA PRO A 36 8.00 1.64 9.89
C PRO A 36 8.05 0.14 9.58
N GLU A 37 6.94 -0.57 9.76
CA GLU A 37 6.82 -1.99 9.41
C GLU A 37 6.96 -2.21 7.90
N PHE A 38 6.40 -1.33 7.06
CA PHE A 38 6.59 -1.45 5.63
C PHE A 38 8.00 -1.09 5.19
N GLU A 39 8.63 -0.11 5.83
CA GLU A 39 10.05 0.18 5.57
C GLU A 39 10.94 -1.04 5.88
N LYS A 40 10.71 -1.71 7.02
CA LYS A 40 11.38 -2.99 7.35
C LYS A 40 11.10 -4.08 6.32
N LEU A 41 9.86 -4.19 5.85
CA LEU A 41 9.51 -5.14 4.79
C LEU A 41 10.33 -4.87 3.52
N ILE A 42 10.42 -3.60 3.10
CA ILE A 42 11.20 -3.18 1.93
C ILE A 42 12.68 -3.50 2.11
N GLU A 43 13.25 -3.26 3.29
CA GLU A 43 14.64 -3.62 3.60
C GLU A 43 14.90 -5.12 3.41
N ILE A 44 14.02 -5.99 3.92
CA ILE A 44 14.13 -7.45 3.76
C ILE A 44 13.99 -7.86 2.29
N VAL A 45 13.00 -7.29 1.58
CA VAL A 45 12.80 -7.59 0.16
C VAL A 45 14.02 -7.18 -0.68
N ARG A 46 14.69 -6.07 -0.33
CA ARG A 46 15.89 -5.59 -1.03
C ARG A 46 17.12 -6.47 -0.88
N GLU A 47 17.13 -7.40 0.07
CA GLU A 47 18.17 -8.45 0.12
C GLU A 47 18.07 -9.40 -1.08
N THR A 48 16.87 -9.55 -1.66
CA THR A 48 16.60 -10.39 -2.83
C THR A 48 16.44 -9.56 -4.11
N ASP A 49 15.78 -8.41 -4.04
CA ASP A 49 15.52 -7.49 -5.16
C ASP A 49 15.95 -6.07 -4.79
N ALA A 50 17.22 -5.75 -5.05
CA ALA A 50 17.84 -4.49 -4.63
C ALA A 50 17.12 -3.24 -5.15
N ASP A 51 16.42 -3.35 -6.29
CA ASP A 51 15.69 -2.26 -6.94
C ASP A 51 14.22 -2.20 -6.50
N ALA A 52 13.82 -2.97 -5.48
CA ALA A 52 12.44 -3.00 -5.01
C ALA A 52 11.94 -1.62 -4.55
N GLU A 53 10.86 -1.17 -5.19
CA GLU A 53 10.16 0.09 -4.89
C GLU A 53 8.90 -0.14 -4.07
N HIS A 54 8.60 0.78 -3.14
CA HIS A 54 7.42 0.76 -2.28
C HIS A 54 6.12 0.50 -3.04
N ARG A 55 5.88 1.24 -4.12
CA ARG A 55 4.69 1.10 -4.97
C ARG A 55 4.58 -0.31 -5.55
N ALA A 56 5.67 -0.79 -6.15
CA ALA A 56 5.72 -2.09 -6.81
C ALA A 56 5.48 -3.23 -5.83
N VAL A 57 6.16 -3.20 -4.68
CA VAL A 57 6.03 -4.19 -3.60
C VAL A 57 4.61 -4.17 -3.01
N PHE A 58 4.08 -2.99 -2.69
CA PHE A 58 2.73 -2.90 -2.13
C PHE A 58 1.66 -3.38 -3.12
N HIS A 59 1.78 -3.01 -4.40
CA HIS A 59 0.90 -3.51 -5.45
C HIS A 59 1.01 -5.04 -5.59
N ARG A 60 2.23 -5.57 -5.49
CA ARG A 60 2.48 -7.01 -5.56
C ARG A 60 1.83 -7.76 -4.41
N LEU A 61 1.89 -7.25 -3.18
CA LEU A 61 1.18 -7.81 -2.02
C LEU A 61 -0.34 -7.90 -2.25
N HIS A 62 -0.96 -6.88 -2.85
CA HIS A 62 -2.38 -6.93 -3.23
C HIS A 62 -2.66 -8.05 -4.25
N ASN A 63 -1.80 -8.21 -5.24
CA ASN A 63 -1.94 -9.28 -6.24
C ASN A 63 -1.76 -10.68 -5.63
N LEU A 64 -0.81 -10.86 -4.71
CA LEU A 64 -0.61 -12.09 -3.95
C LEU A 64 -1.82 -12.41 -3.05
N ARG A 65 -2.40 -11.40 -2.40
CA ARG A 65 -3.64 -11.54 -1.62
C ARG A 65 -4.81 -12.01 -2.50
N LYS A 66 -5.01 -11.40 -3.66
CA LYS A 66 -6.06 -11.77 -4.63
C LYS A 66 -5.85 -13.20 -5.17
N ALA A 67 -4.60 -13.65 -5.27
CA ALA A 67 -4.25 -15.01 -5.68
C ALA A 67 -4.31 -16.04 -4.54
N GLY A 68 -4.67 -15.65 -3.32
CA GLY A 68 -4.70 -16.55 -2.15
C GLY A 68 -3.33 -17.00 -1.65
N LYS A 69 -2.25 -16.35 -2.10
CA LYS A 69 -0.85 -16.66 -1.74
C LYS A 69 -0.34 -15.85 -0.54
N LEU A 70 -1.07 -14.83 -0.14
CA LEU A 70 -0.71 -14.01 1.01
C LEU A 70 -1.40 -14.55 2.28
N PRO A 71 -0.66 -14.86 3.36
CA PRO A 71 -1.24 -15.33 4.61
C PRO A 71 -2.16 -14.28 5.23
N ARG A 72 -3.16 -14.75 5.99
CA ARG A 72 -4.01 -13.86 6.78
C ARG A 72 -3.26 -13.43 8.03
N MET A 73 -2.77 -12.20 8.03
CA MET A 73 -2.19 -11.59 9.22
C MET A 73 -3.30 -11.15 10.19
N GLY A 74 -2.93 -10.99 11.46
CA GLY A 74 -3.85 -10.75 12.59
C GLY A 74 -4.62 -9.41 12.53
N ARG A 75 -4.65 -8.65 13.62
CA ARG A 75 -5.35 -7.36 13.66
C ARG A 75 -4.38 -6.22 13.44
N ALA A 76 -4.83 -5.18 12.74
CA ALA A 76 -4.11 -3.91 12.66
C ALA A 76 -3.88 -3.35 14.07
N SER A 77 -2.73 -2.70 14.28
CA SER A 77 -2.34 -2.10 15.56
C SER A 77 -3.28 -0.95 16.00
N SER A 78 -3.93 -0.29 15.04
CA SER A 78 -4.82 0.85 15.27
C SER A 78 -6.07 0.80 14.39
N SER A 79 -7.12 1.51 14.79
CA SER A 79 -8.29 1.77 13.95
C SER A 79 -8.04 2.99 13.06
N PRO A 80 -8.60 3.05 11.84
CA PRO A 80 -8.60 4.26 11.03
C PRO A 80 -9.22 5.44 11.79
N PRO A 81 -8.78 6.67 11.55
CA PRO A 81 -9.46 7.85 12.08
C PRO A 81 -10.94 7.88 11.69
N VAL A 82 -11.76 8.39 12.61
CA VAL A 82 -13.17 8.67 12.35
C VAL A 82 -13.26 10.10 11.84
N ILE A 83 -13.81 10.25 10.64
CA ILE A 83 -14.19 11.54 10.05
C ILE A 83 -15.71 11.53 9.84
N ASP A 84 -16.33 12.70 9.71
CA ASP A 84 -17.76 12.78 9.44
C ASP A 84 -18.12 12.27 8.03
N TYR A 85 -19.42 12.08 7.83
CA TYR A 85 -19.96 11.53 6.59
C TYR A 85 -19.66 12.40 5.36
N GLU A 86 -19.68 13.73 5.50
CA GLU A 86 -19.44 14.64 4.37
C GLU A 86 -17.99 14.51 3.88
N HIS A 87 -17.05 14.41 4.82
CA HIS A 87 -15.65 14.14 4.51
C HIS A 87 -15.41 12.74 3.95
N GLU A 88 -16.12 11.71 4.43
CA GLU A 88 -16.06 10.37 3.82
C GLU A 88 -16.55 10.41 2.35
N GLN A 89 -17.67 11.07 2.06
CA GLN A 89 -18.18 11.19 0.68
C GLN A 89 -17.25 11.98 -0.23
N LEU A 90 -16.62 13.04 0.28
CA LEU A 90 -15.61 13.77 -0.45
C LEU A 90 -14.42 12.87 -0.82
N LEU A 91 -13.92 12.06 0.12
CA LEU A 91 -12.82 11.14 -0.15
C LEU A 91 -13.18 10.09 -1.20
N VAL A 92 -14.38 9.51 -1.12
CA VAL A 92 -14.85 8.56 -2.14
C VAL A 92 -14.83 9.20 -3.53
N ARG A 93 -15.31 10.44 -3.65
CA ARG A 93 -15.30 11.18 -4.91
C ARG A 93 -13.88 11.45 -5.41
N LEU A 94 -13.00 11.99 -4.56
CA LEU A 94 -11.61 12.30 -4.96
C LEU A 94 -10.87 11.05 -5.43
N VAL A 95 -11.05 9.92 -4.74
CA VAL A 95 -10.47 8.64 -5.15
C VAL A 95 -11.05 8.15 -6.47
N ALA A 96 -12.37 8.25 -6.66
CA ALA A 96 -13.01 7.85 -7.91
C ALA A 96 -12.57 8.75 -9.09
N ASP A 97 -12.40 10.05 -8.87
CA ASP A 97 -11.91 10.97 -9.90
C ASP A 97 -10.45 10.68 -10.27
N GLU A 98 -9.61 10.27 -9.31
CA GLU A 98 -8.18 10.01 -9.53
C GLU A 98 -7.89 8.62 -10.15
N VAL A 99 -8.54 7.55 -9.66
CA VAL A 99 -8.27 6.17 -10.10
C VAL A 99 -9.47 5.43 -10.68
N GLY A 100 -10.56 6.14 -10.95
CA GLY A 100 -11.78 5.63 -11.61
C GLY A 100 -12.84 5.10 -10.65
N SER A 101 -12.45 4.39 -9.59
CA SER A 101 -13.39 3.92 -8.58
C SER A 101 -12.71 3.62 -7.25
N LEU A 102 -13.50 3.59 -6.17
CA LEU A 102 -13.00 3.17 -4.87
C LEU A 102 -12.47 1.72 -4.89
N GLY A 103 -13.00 0.83 -5.75
CA GLY A 103 -12.47 -0.53 -5.91
C GLY A 103 -11.02 -0.58 -6.38
N GLN A 104 -10.56 0.45 -7.11
CA GLN A 104 -9.22 0.57 -7.67
C GLN A 104 -8.24 1.33 -6.75
N ARG A 105 -8.59 1.57 -5.48
CA ARG A 105 -7.73 2.28 -4.51
C ARG A 105 -6.34 1.69 -4.32
N ASP A 106 -6.14 0.38 -4.58
CA ASP A 106 -4.82 -0.27 -4.50
C ASP A 106 -3.81 0.25 -5.55
N GLN A 107 -4.25 1.16 -6.42
CA GLN A 107 -3.41 1.90 -7.34
C GLN A 107 -2.79 3.17 -6.74
N LEU A 108 -3.34 3.69 -5.65
CA LEU A 108 -2.97 5.01 -5.13
C LEU A 108 -1.66 5.04 -4.32
N PRO A 109 -1.42 4.17 -3.31
CA PRO A 109 -0.30 4.38 -2.39
C PRO A 109 1.04 4.50 -3.10
N TYR A 110 1.87 5.44 -2.64
CA TYR A 110 3.19 5.77 -3.20
C TYR A 110 3.13 6.28 -4.65
N THR A 111 2.11 7.08 -4.97
CA THR A 111 2.01 7.75 -6.28
C THR A 111 1.68 9.23 -6.09
N ASP A 112 2.04 10.05 -7.08
CA ASP A 112 1.62 11.45 -7.14
C ASP A 112 0.09 11.61 -7.12
N GLY A 113 -0.65 10.59 -7.58
CA GLY A 113 -2.11 10.58 -7.51
C GLY A 113 -2.63 10.56 -6.08
N PHE A 114 -1.96 9.81 -5.19
CA PHE A 114 -2.32 9.84 -3.77
C PHE A 114 -2.01 11.19 -3.13
N ASP A 115 -0.89 11.82 -3.48
CA ASP A 115 -0.55 13.15 -2.98
C ASP A 115 -1.54 14.21 -3.48
N ARG A 116 -2.02 14.09 -4.73
CA ARG A 116 -3.12 14.94 -5.24
C ARG A 116 -4.41 14.75 -4.46
N VAL A 117 -4.81 13.51 -4.17
CA VAL A 117 -6.01 13.22 -3.36
C VAL A 117 -5.84 13.80 -1.95
N ALA A 118 -4.68 13.61 -1.32
CA ALA A 118 -4.38 14.14 0.01
C ALA A 118 -4.44 15.68 0.03
N GLY A 119 -3.81 16.33 -0.94
CA GLY A 119 -3.83 17.80 -1.06
C GLY A 119 -5.23 18.34 -1.31
N ALA A 120 -6.00 17.72 -2.22
CA ALA A 120 -7.37 18.13 -2.52
C ALA A 120 -8.30 17.97 -1.30
N PHE A 121 -8.14 16.87 -0.54
CA PHE A 121 -8.89 16.63 0.68
C PHE A 121 -8.56 17.66 1.77
N ALA A 122 -7.26 17.90 2.04
CA ALA A 122 -6.84 18.88 3.03
C ALA A 122 -7.31 20.29 2.68
N ASN A 123 -7.22 20.68 1.40
CA ASN A 123 -7.65 22.00 0.94
C ASN A 123 -9.16 22.24 1.09
N GLN A 124 -9.99 21.21 0.91
CA GLN A 124 -11.44 21.34 0.98
C GLN A 124 -12.00 21.19 2.40
N THR A 125 -11.32 20.45 3.27
CA THR A 125 -11.82 20.12 4.62
C THR A 125 -11.10 20.86 5.74
N GLY A 126 -9.87 21.34 5.48
CA GLY A 126 -8.95 21.82 6.51
C GLY A 126 -8.35 20.70 7.38
N LEU A 127 -8.68 19.43 7.13
CA LEU A 127 -8.13 18.29 7.87
C LEU A 127 -6.80 17.83 7.25
N ASN A 128 -5.75 17.85 8.07
CA ASN A 128 -4.43 17.35 7.68
C ASN A 128 -4.21 15.95 8.25
N LEU A 129 -4.70 14.93 7.54
CA LEU A 129 -4.42 13.53 7.87
C LEU A 129 -3.02 13.15 7.38
N SER A 130 -2.33 12.28 8.14
CA SER A 130 -1.11 11.66 7.64
C SER A 130 -1.41 10.78 6.42
N GLN A 131 -0.41 10.51 5.57
CA GLN A 131 -0.57 9.60 4.42
C GLN A 131 -1.07 8.21 4.87
N HIS A 132 -0.56 7.71 6.00
CA HIS A 132 -1.05 6.47 6.61
C HIS A 132 -2.54 6.57 6.94
N ASP A 133 -2.93 7.59 7.71
CA ASP A 133 -4.30 7.76 8.19
C ASP A 133 -5.30 7.94 7.05
N LEU A 134 -4.96 8.75 6.05
CA LEU A 134 -5.76 8.96 4.86
C LEU A 134 -5.98 7.63 4.13
N TRP A 135 -4.92 6.85 3.95
CA TRP A 135 -5.01 5.51 3.37
C TRP A 135 -5.90 4.58 4.20
N ARG A 136 -5.77 4.59 5.54
CA ARG A 136 -6.59 3.76 6.44
C ARG A 136 -8.08 4.08 6.30
N VAL A 137 -8.43 5.35 6.11
CA VAL A 137 -9.82 5.77 5.85
C VAL A 137 -10.27 5.26 4.48
N ILE A 138 -9.50 5.48 3.41
CA ILE A 138 -9.83 5.02 2.06
C ILE A 138 -10.02 3.49 2.02
N ALA A 139 -9.12 2.74 2.68
CA ALA A 139 -9.19 1.29 2.75
C ALA A 139 -10.41 0.79 3.55
N LYS A 140 -10.84 1.52 4.59
CA LYS A 140 -12.08 1.24 5.33
C LYS A 140 -13.32 1.47 4.48
N LEU A 141 -13.37 2.56 3.70
CA LEU A 141 -14.53 2.92 2.87
C LEU A 141 -14.78 1.94 1.73
N ALA A 142 -13.76 1.19 1.30
CA ALA A 142 -13.84 0.20 0.24
C ALA A 142 -14.37 -1.18 0.67
N LYS A 143 -14.91 -1.31 1.89
CA LYS A 143 -15.38 -2.57 2.47
C LYS A 143 -16.89 -2.74 2.38
#